data_AF-A0A7S2K0I3-F1
#
_entry.id   AF-A0A7S2K0I3-F1
#
_cell.length_a   1.000
_cell.length_b   1.000
_cell.length_c   1.000
_cell.angle_alpha   90.00
_cell.angle_beta   90.00
_cell.angle_gamma   90.00
#
_symmetry.space_group_name_H-M   'P 1'
#
loop_
_entity.id
_entity.type
_entity.pdbx_description
1 polymer ?
#
loop_
_entity_poly.entity_id
_entity_poly.type
_entity_poly.pdbx_seq_one_letter_code
_entity_poly.pdbx_strand_id
1 'polypeptide(L)'
;ADTDPLRIINPAADMMENMFPEMFKPNIRCMPPHVNIDNFRMLIFNGGILKRHNIKDSDALVKWILKANDRQEQKYDDALKHWKSGSTDIYYSDDIMVKKYSDRVMNKAIKNGFYLGLDSTWVY
;
A
#
# COMPACT_ATOMS: atom_id res chain seq x y z
N ALA A 1 -5.75 20.69 20.37
CA ALA A 1 -5.81 21.36 19.07
C ALA A 1 -6.04 20.28 18.04
N ASP A 2 -7.19 20.28 17.37
CA ASP A 2 -7.44 19.41 16.23
C ASP A 2 -6.53 19.89 15.09
N THR A 3 -5.41 19.21 14.91
CA THR A 3 -4.59 19.38 13.72
C THR A 3 -5.39 18.86 12.54
N ASP A 4 -5.69 19.72 11.57
CA ASP A 4 -6.30 19.34 10.31
C ASP A 4 -5.55 18.12 9.70
N PRO A 5 -6.19 16.93 9.59
CA PRO A 5 -5.58 15.72 9.08
C PRO A 5 -4.92 15.91 7.71
N LEU A 6 -5.46 16.80 6.88
CA LEU A 6 -4.96 17.05 5.53
C LEU A 6 -3.56 17.69 5.55
N ARG A 7 -3.22 18.44 6.60
CA ARG A 7 -1.87 19.03 6.77
C ARG A 7 -0.80 17.96 7.02
N ILE A 8 -1.21 16.77 7.46
CA ILE A 8 -0.31 15.63 7.65
C ILE A 8 -0.35 14.71 6.43
N ILE A 9 -1.54 14.41 5.92
CA ILE A 9 -1.75 13.43 4.84
C ILE A 9 -1.22 13.92 3.50
N ASN A 10 -1.46 15.18 3.13
CA ASN A 10 -1.05 15.67 1.80
C ASN A 10 0.48 15.63 1.63
N PRO A 11 1.30 16.19 2.54
CA PRO A 11 2.75 16.12 2.38
C PRO A 11 3.28 14.68 2.44
N ALA A 12 2.70 13.82 3.27
CA ALA A 12 3.10 12.42 3.34
C ALA A 12 2.80 11.67 2.03
N ALA A 13 1.64 11.93 1.42
CA ALA A 13 1.28 11.36 0.13
C ALA A 13 2.21 11.85 -0.99
N ASP A 14 2.56 13.14 -0.99
CA ASP A 14 3.51 13.72 -1.96
C ASP A 14 4.90 13.10 -1.80
N MET A 15 5.35 12.87 -0.56
CA MET A 15 6.61 12.15 -0.30
C MET A 15 6.55 10.72 -0.85
N MET A 16 5.44 10.00 -0.65
CA MET A 16 5.27 8.65 -1.20
C MET A 16 5.28 8.64 -2.74
N GLU A 17 4.63 9.62 -3.39
CA GLU A 17 4.67 9.77 -4.85
C GLU A 17 6.09 10.04 -5.35
N ASN A 18 6.84 10.91 -4.67
CA ASN A 18 8.23 11.19 -5.00
C ASN A 18 9.16 9.98 -4.80
N MET A 19 8.88 9.14 -3.80
CA MET A 19 9.64 7.91 -3.55
C MET A 19 9.32 6.80 -4.56
N PHE A 20 8.07 6.72 -5.04
CA PHE A 20 7.59 5.67 -5.95
C PHE A 20 6.92 6.23 -7.21
N PRO A 21 7.59 7.10 -8.00
CA PRO A 21 6.95 7.88 -9.05
C PRO A 21 6.34 7.00 -10.16
N GLU A 22 6.91 5.83 -10.41
CA GLU A 22 6.38 4.90 -11.42
C GLU A 22 5.06 4.23 -11.01
N MET A 23 4.78 4.17 -9.71
CA MET A 23 3.60 3.52 -9.15
C MET A 23 2.42 4.47 -9.01
N PHE A 24 2.69 5.77 -8.89
CA PHE A 24 1.65 6.78 -8.86
C PHE A 24 1.28 7.21 -10.30
N LYS A 25 0.00 7.13 -10.63
CA LYS A 25 -0.54 7.53 -11.93
C LYS A 25 -1.71 8.51 -11.76
N PRO A 26 -1.86 9.49 -12.65
CA PRO A 26 -2.94 10.48 -12.55
C PRO A 26 -4.33 9.89 -12.77
N ASN A 27 -4.42 8.69 -13.36
CA ASN A 27 -5.70 8.02 -13.60
C ASN A 27 -6.31 7.47 -12.31
N ILE A 28 -7.51 7.92 -11.96
CA ILE A 28 -8.29 7.47 -10.79
C ILE A 28 -8.60 5.96 -10.85
N ARG A 29 -8.82 5.40 -12.04
CA ARG A 29 -9.06 3.95 -12.25
C ARG A 29 -7.76 3.23 -12.61
N CYS A 30 -6.72 3.47 -11.82
CA CYS A 30 -5.44 2.79 -12.00
C CYS A 30 -5.55 1.30 -11.64
N MET A 31 -4.97 0.44 -12.48
CA MET A 31 -4.90 -0.99 -12.21
C MET A 31 -3.70 -1.29 -11.30
N PRO A 32 -3.82 -2.28 -10.38
CA PRO A 32 -2.70 -2.74 -9.57
C PRO A 32 -1.44 -3.03 -10.39
N PRO A 33 -0.24 -2.71 -9.87
CA PRO A 33 0.02 -2.19 -8.52
C PRO A 33 -0.03 -0.65 -8.45
N HIS A 34 -0.51 0.03 -9.50
CA HIS A 34 -0.50 1.48 -9.52
C HIS A 34 -1.58 2.07 -8.62
N VAL A 35 -1.28 3.24 -8.08
CA VAL A 35 -2.18 4.02 -7.24
C VAL A 35 -2.37 5.41 -7.82
N ASN A 36 -3.50 6.03 -7.51
CA ASN A 36 -3.73 7.44 -7.78
C ASN A 36 -3.54 8.23 -6.48
N ILE A 37 -2.90 9.39 -6.57
CA ILE A 37 -2.54 10.19 -5.39
C ILE A 37 -3.74 10.62 -4.56
N ASP A 38 -4.86 10.98 -5.19
CA ASP A 38 -6.06 11.42 -4.47
C ASP A 38 -6.78 10.23 -3.82
N ASN A 39 -6.88 9.10 -4.53
CA ASN A 39 -7.37 7.86 -3.94
C ASN A 39 -6.50 7.40 -2.75
N PHE A 40 -5.18 7.59 -2.85
CA PHE A 40 -4.24 7.24 -1.78
C PHE A 40 -4.43 8.12 -0.54
N ARG A 41 -4.55 9.45 -0.72
CA ARG A 41 -4.88 10.40 0.36
C ARG A 41 -6.21 10.05 1.03
N MET A 42 -7.24 9.78 0.23
CA MET A 42 -8.56 9.41 0.72
C MET A 42 -8.54 8.06 1.46
N LEU A 43 -7.78 7.09 0.97
CA LEU A 43 -7.61 5.79 1.62
C LEU A 43 -6.97 5.95 3.01
N ILE A 44 -5.92 6.76 3.13
CA ILE A 44 -5.27 7.04 4.42
C ILE A 44 -6.23 7.74 5.39
N PHE A 45 -6.96 8.74 4.89
CA PHE A 45 -7.94 9.47 5.69
C PHE A 45 -9.05 8.54 6.20
N ASN A 46 -9.67 7.76 5.30
CA ASN A 46 -10.76 6.84 5.63
C ASN A 46 -10.30 5.67 6.51
N GLY A 47 -9.04 5.24 6.40
CA GLY A 47 -8.44 4.25 7.28
C GLY A 47 -8.25 4.75 8.72
N GLY A 48 -8.39 6.06 8.96
CA GLY A 48 -8.28 6.66 10.29
C GLY A 48 -6.91 6.47 10.95
N ILE A 49 -5.87 6.20 10.15
CA ILE A 49 -4.54 5.77 10.62
C ILE A 49 -3.95 6.78 11.61
N LEU A 50 -4.10 8.09 11.33
CA LEU A 50 -3.57 9.15 12.20
C LEU A 50 -4.06 9.01 13.64
N LYS A 51 -5.37 8.81 13.82
CA LYS A 51 -5.98 8.69 15.14
C LYS A 51 -5.65 7.35 15.79
N ARG A 52 -5.74 6.24 15.03
CA ARG A 52 -5.53 4.89 15.56
C ARG A 52 -4.10 4.65 16.02
N HIS A 53 -3.13 5.23 15.32
CA HIS A 53 -1.70 5.05 15.59
C HIS A 53 -1.05 6.28 16.23
N ASN A 54 -1.85 7.28 16.64
CA ASN A 54 -1.40 8.52 17.29
C ASN A 54 -0.26 9.24 16.51
N ILE A 55 -0.42 9.32 15.19
CA ILE A 55 0.55 9.95 14.29
C ILE A 55 0.26 11.45 14.23
N LYS A 56 1.30 12.27 14.44
CA LYS A 56 1.17 13.73 14.64
C LYS A 56 1.85 14.57 13.56
N ASP A 57 2.62 13.95 12.67
CA ASP A 57 3.38 14.63 11.62
C ASP A 57 3.52 13.73 10.38
N SER A 58 3.87 14.34 9.24
CA SER A 58 3.93 13.68 7.94
C SER A 58 5.06 12.66 7.85
N ASP A 59 6.22 12.91 8.47
CA ASP A 59 7.36 11.98 8.44
C ASP A 59 7.04 10.69 9.19
N ALA A 60 6.37 10.81 10.33
CA ALA A 60 5.87 9.67 11.09
C ALA A 60 4.81 8.89 10.28
N LEU A 61 3.94 9.56 9.53
CA LEU A 61 2.99 8.91 8.64
C LEU A 61 3.71 8.16 7.51
N VAL A 62 4.69 8.78 6.85
CA VAL A 62 5.49 8.12 5.79
C VAL A 62 6.19 6.87 6.32
N LYS A 63 6.86 6.97 7.48
CA LYS A 63 7.50 5.80 8.11
C LYS A 63 6.51 4.67 8.40
N TRP A 64 5.31 5.01 8.86
CA TRP A 64 4.26 4.04 9.12
C TRP A 64 3.79 3.35 7.82
N ILE A 65 3.57 4.13 6.76
CA ILE A 65 3.16 3.64 5.43
C ILE A 65 4.25 2.73 4.84
N LEU A 66 5.53 3.10 4.93
CA LEU A 66 6.64 2.27 4.46
C LEU A 66 6.70 0.94 5.21
N LYS A 67 6.53 0.96 6.54
CA LYS A 67 6.43 -0.27 7.33
C LYS A 67 5.23 -1.14 6.91
N ALA A 68 4.12 -0.52 6.50
CA ALA A 68 2.98 -1.25 5.96
C ALA A 68 3.30 -1.86 4.58
N ASN A 69 4.10 -1.17 3.76
CA ASN A 69 4.59 -1.69 2.48
C ASN A 69 5.49 -2.91 2.69
N ASP A 70 6.42 -2.86 3.64
CA ASP A 70 7.30 -3.99 3.98
C ASP A 70 6.51 -5.21 4.46
N ARG A 71 5.44 -4.99 5.23
CA ARG A 71 4.52 -6.08 5.63
C ARG A 71 3.78 -6.67 4.43
N GLN A 72 3.39 -5.84 3.48
CA GLN A 72 2.76 -6.32 2.24
C GLN A 72 3.74 -7.12 1.39
N GLU A 73 5.00 -6.67 1.28
CA GLU A 73 6.06 -7.43 0.62
C GLU A 73 6.17 -8.85 1.19
N GLN A 74 6.29 -8.98 2.52
CA GLN A 74 6.39 -10.28 3.20
C GLN A 74 5.20 -11.20 2.87
N LYS A 75 3.97 -10.67 2.91
CA LYS A 75 2.75 -11.43 2.57
C LYS A 75 2.82 -11.97 1.14
N TYR A 76 3.25 -11.14 0.19
CA TYR A 76 3.33 -11.55 -1.22
C TYR A 76 4.51 -12.47 -1.49
N ASP A 77 5.64 -12.32 -0.80
CA ASP A 77 6.78 -13.23 -0.89
C ASP A 77 6.41 -14.65 -0.46
N ASP A 78 5.67 -14.78 0.64
CA ASP A 78 5.19 -16.08 1.11
C ASP A 78 4.14 -16.66 0.15
N ALA A 79 3.18 -15.85 -0.30
CA ALA A 79 2.21 -16.26 -1.31
C ALA A 79 2.88 -16.73 -2.62
N LEU A 80 3.94 -16.05 -3.08
CA LEU A 80 4.69 -16.43 -4.28
C LEU A 80 5.40 -17.78 -4.13
N LYS A 81 5.94 -18.11 -2.95
CA LYS A 81 6.52 -19.43 -2.67
C LYS A 81 5.43 -20.51 -2.78
N HIS A 82 4.23 -20.24 -2.26
CA HIS A 82 3.09 -21.14 -2.35
C HIS A 82 2.59 -21.30 -3.79
N TRP A 83 2.38 -20.23 -4.56
CA TRP A 83 1.86 -20.35 -5.93
C TRP A 83 2.81 -21.07 -6.88
N LYS A 84 4.14 -20.96 -6.68
CA LYS A 84 5.13 -21.74 -7.44
C LYS A 84 5.00 -23.26 -7.23
N SER A 85 4.33 -23.70 -6.16
CA SER A 85 4.05 -25.11 -5.88
C SER A 85 2.76 -25.65 -6.54
N GLY A 86 2.09 -24.85 -7.38
CA GLY A 86 0.87 -25.26 -8.08
C GLY A 86 -0.43 -25.01 -7.30
N SER A 87 -0.41 -24.11 -6.31
CA SER A 87 -1.56 -23.80 -5.45
C SER A 87 -2.62 -22.90 -6.12
N THR A 88 -3.74 -22.72 -5.42
CA THR A 88 -4.93 -21.91 -5.77
C THR A 88 -4.63 -20.42 -6.00
N ASP A 89 -5.56 -19.71 -6.64
CA ASP A 89 -5.46 -18.27 -6.90
C ASP A 89 -5.65 -17.38 -5.64
N ILE A 90 -5.91 -17.98 -4.49
CA ILE A 90 -6.00 -17.31 -3.19
C ILE A 90 -5.09 -18.07 -2.23
N TYR A 91 -4.31 -17.33 -1.44
CA TYR A 91 -3.48 -17.84 -0.36
C TYR A 91 -3.97 -17.26 0.98
N TYR A 92 -3.92 -18.06 2.04
CA TYR A 92 -4.30 -17.63 3.39
C TYR A 92 -3.06 -17.74 4.28
N SER A 93 -2.63 -16.61 4.84
CA SER A 93 -1.59 -16.54 5.88
C SER A 93 -2.19 -15.95 7.13
N ASP A 94 -2.19 -16.69 8.25
CA ASP A 94 -2.73 -16.20 9.55
C ASP A 94 -4.10 -15.51 9.43
N ASP A 95 -5.05 -16.15 8.73
CA ASP A 95 -6.41 -15.64 8.40
C ASP A 95 -6.49 -14.41 7.47
N ILE A 96 -5.36 -13.98 6.89
CA ILE A 96 -5.31 -12.91 5.90
C ILE A 96 -5.37 -13.49 4.49
N MET A 97 -6.38 -13.08 3.72
CA MET A 97 -6.52 -13.43 2.30
C MET A 97 -5.53 -12.65 1.44
N VAL A 98 -4.69 -13.36 0.70
CA VAL A 98 -3.79 -12.80 -0.31
C VAL A 98 -4.28 -13.21 -1.70
N LYS A 99 -4.56 -12.20 -2.52
CA LYS A 99 -5.06 -12.40 -3.89
C LYS A 99 -3.90 -12.63 -4.85
N LYS A 100 -4.03 -13.63 -5.73
CA LYS A 100 -3.09 -13.80 -6.83
C LYS A 100 -3.26 -12.73 -7.90
N TYR A 101 -2.13 -12.18 -8.30
CA TYR A 101 -2.02 -11.25 -9.42
C TYR A 101 -1.27 -11.90 -10.58
N SER A 102 -1.44 -11.37 -11.78
CA SER A 102 -0.65 -11.83 -12.93
C SER A 102 0.84 -11.52 -12.71
N ASP A 103 1.72 -12.32 -13.33
CA ASP A 103 3.17 -12.13 -13.26
C ASP A 103 3.58 -10.70 -13.64
N ARG A 104 2.88 -10.09 -14.62
CA ARG A 104 3.13 -8.71 -15.02
C ARG A 104 2.91 -7.71 -13.89
N VAL A 105 1.84 -7.88 -13.11
CA VAL A 105 1.51 -7.00 -11.98
C VAL A 105 2.51 -7.23 -10.84
N MET A 106 2.78 -8.50 -10.52
CA MET A 106 3.74 -8.86 -9.46
C MET A 106 5.17 -8.40 -9.78
N ASN A 107 5.66 -8.66 -10.99
CA ASN A 107 6.99 -8.23 -11.43
C ASN A 107 7.11 -6.70 -11.38
N LYS A 108 6.03 -5.96 -11.65
CA LYS A 108 6.03 -4.50 -11.54
C LYS A 108 6.08 -4.04 -10.08
N ALA A 109 5.33 -4.66 -9.19
CA ALA A 109 5.38 -4.37 -7.75
C ALA A 109 6.78 -4.63 -7.18
N ILE A 110 7.33 -5.82 -7.44
CA ILE A 110 8.67 -6.25 -7.01
C ILE A 110 9.75 -5.30 -7.55
N LYS A 111 9.72 -5.02 -8.86
CA LYS A 111 10.71 -4.13 -9.49
C LYS A 111 10.78 -2.74 -8.84
N ASN A 112 9.66 -2.25 -8.33
CA ASN A 112 9.57 -0.91 -7.74
C ASN A 112 9.51 -0.94 -6.20
N GLY A 113 9.59 -2.12 -5.57
CA GLY A 113 9.44 -2.29 -4.12
C GLY A 113 8.13 -1.73 -3.57
N PHE A 114 7.04 -1.74 -4.34
CA PHE A 114 5.77 -1.11 -3.96
C PHE A 114 4.61 -2.11 -4.04
N TYR A 115 4.05 -2.43 -2.88
CA TYR A 115 3.05 -3.49 -2.70
C TYR A 115 1.71 -2.95 -2.18
N LEU A 116 1.67 -1.69 -1.69
CA LEU A 116 0.46 -1.05 -1.17
C LEU A 116 -0.67 -0.90 -2.21
N GLY A 117 -0.34 -0.92 -3.50
CA GLY A 117 -1.32 -0.88 -4.60
C GLY A 117 -1.89 -2.25 -4.98
N LEU A 118 -1.42 -3.35 -4.38
CA LEU A 118 -1.94 -4.70 -4.59
C LEU A 118 -3.13 -5.00 -3.67
N ASP A 119 -3.20 -4.37 -2.51
CA ASP A 119 -4.26 -4.57 -1.55
C ASP A 119 -4.39 -3.33 -0.67
N SER A 120 -5.60 -2.86 -0.40
CA SER A 120 -5.86 -1.71 0.46
C SER A 120 -6.08 -2.07 1.92
N THR A 121 -6.17 -3.35 2.28
CA THR A 121 -6.48 -3.76 3.67
C THR A 121 -5.45 -3.28 4.69
N TRP A 122 -4.22 -2.93 4.30
CA TRP A 122 -3.18 -2.44 5.21
C TRP A 122 -3.55 -1.16 5.97
N VAL A 123 -4.54 -0.40 5.50
CA VAL A 123 -4.99 0.81 6.23
C VAL A 123 -5.98 0.51 7.35
N TYR A 124 -6.52 -0.71 7.42
CA TYR A 124 -7.50 -1.17 8.41
C TYR A 124 -6.86 -2.15 9.38
#